data_AF-A0ABD1K754-F1
#
_entry.id   AF-A0ABD1K754-F1
#
_cell.length_a   1.000
_cell.length_b   1.000
_cell.length_c   1.000
_cell.angle_alpha   90.00
_cell.angle_beta   90.00
_cell.angle_gamma   90.00
#
_symmetry.space_group_name_H-M   'P 1'
#
loop_
_entity.id
_entity.type
_entity.pdbx_description
1 polymer ?
#
loop_
_entity_poly.entity_id
_entity_poly.type
_entity_poly.pdbx_seq_one_letter_code
_entity_poly.pdbx_strand_id
1 'polypeptide(L)'
;MLPARYYIIILQNHLTPSRVSSLLVSSVHAVMATTAGAIVVSSCRGNVINDRHWLATYFVIWYGVPYMTYDIFAMYLSHYYRFQVKGHEEYKKHSWRTVNSFVRREFLLVLHHIALLTILLPVTLFLRKEQGDFFIGCLFLTELSTPFVSLGKMLIQLSLQDCWVHKANGGMVLLTFFLCRIALFPYMYWVYGQHYGLPLYSVPFHLPLSTNLGNLCIMAPQMYWFVLLCRKGYRLYKRSRNAGTPSPTVDSSAKGDQ
;
A
#
# COMPACT_ATOMS: atom_id res chain seq x y z
N MET A 1 -13.01 -33.82 -22.17
CA MET A 1 -12.23 -32.56 -22.11
C MET A 1 -13.16 -31.43 -21.71
N LEU A 2 -13.15 -31.03 -20.43
CA LEU A 2 -13.89 -29.85 -20.00
C LEU A 2 -13.24 -28.61 -20.62
N PRO A 3 -14.00 -27.66 -21.21
CA PRO A 3 -13.42 -26.51 -21.87
C PRO A 3 -12.63 -25.67 -20.86
N ALA A 4 -11.45 -25.17 -21.25
CA ALA A 4 -10.55 -24.36 -20.40
C ALA A 4 -11.26 -23.19 -19.66
N ARG A 5 -12.40 -22.72 -20.17
CA ARG A 5 -13.28 -21.75 -19.50
C ARG A 5 -13.85 -22.23 -18.15
N TYR A 6 -14.21 -23.51 -18.02
CA TYR A 6 -14.73 -24.07 -16.77
C TYR A 6 -13.65 -24.15 -15.69
N TYR A 7 -12.42 -24.53 -16.07
CA TYR A 7 -11.28 -24.52 -15.16
C TYR A 7 -10.95 -23.10 -14.69
N ILE A 8 -10.98 -22.11 -15.59
CA ILE A 8 -10.77 -20.69 -15.24
C ILE A 8 -11.85 -20.18 -14.27
N ILE A 9 -13.12 -20.54 -14.45
CA ILE A 9 -14.21 -20.11 -13.56
C ILE A 9 -14.11 -20.77 -12.19
N ILE A 10 -13.85 -22.08 -12.13
CA ILE A 10 -13.70 -22.82 -10.87
C ILE A 10 -12.44 -22.35 -10.11
N LEU A 11 -11.33 -22.12 -10.79
CA LEU A 11 -10.11 -21.60 -10.16
C LEU A 11 -10.23 -20.12 -9.78
N GLN A 12 -10.92 -19.30 -10.56
CA GLN A 12 -11.22 -17.92 -10.15
C GLN A 12 -12.12 -17.91 -8.91
N ASN A 13 -13.05 -18.86 -8.76
CA ASN A 13 -13.86 -19.05 -7.56
C ASN A 13 -13.09 -19.61 -6.34
N HIS A 14 -11.97 -20.31 -6.52
CA HIS A 14 -11.11 -20.77 -5.42
C HIS A 14 -10.01 -19.76 -5.05
N LEU A 15 -9.53 -18.95 -6.00
CA LEU A 15 -8.58 -17.85 -5.76
C LEU A 15 -9.26 -16.59 -5.19
N THR A 16 -10.56 -16.42 -5.35
CA THR A 16 -11.30 -15.30 -4.74
C THR A 16 -11.36 -15.37 -3.21
N PRO A 17 -11.73 -16.48 -2.54
CA PRO A 17 -11.80 -16.52 -1.08
C PRO A 17 -10.44 -16.35 -0.41
N SER A 18 -9.37 -16.95 -0.96
CA SER A 18 -8.00 -16.81 -0.42
C SER A 18 -7.43 -15.40 -0.58
N ARG A 19 -7.86 -14.67 -1.62
CA ARG A 19 -7.50 -13.25 -1.80
C ARG A 19 -8.34 -12.32 -0.95
N VAL A 20 -9.63 -12.60 -0.79
CA VAL A 20 -10.48 -11.78 0.07
C VAL A 20 -10.04 -11.94 1.52
N SER A 21 -9.72 -13.15 1.97
CA SER A 21 -9.22 -13.38 3.33
C SER A 21 -7.90 -12.64 3.58
N SER A 22 -6.94 -12.65 2.64
CA SER A 22 -5.69 -11.90 2.82
C SER A 22 -5.89 -10.39 2.85
N LEU A 23 -6.80 -9.85 2.01
CA LEU A 23 -7.16 -8.43 2.05
C LEU A 23 -7.83 -8.02 3.37
N LEU A 24 -8.65 -8.90 3.94
CA LEU A 24 -9.28 -8.69 5.25
C LEU A 24 -8.25 -8.71 6.37
N VAL A 25 -7.37 -9.74 6.41
CA VAL A 25 -6.30 -9.84 7.40
C VAL A 25 -5.40 -8.60 7.35
N SER A 26 -5.05 -8.15 6.14
CA SER A 26 -4.27 -6.93 5.94
C SER A 26 -4.99 -5.67 6.43
N SER A 27 -6.30 -5.58 6.19
CA SER A 27 -7.11 -4.44 6.66
C SER A 27 -7.21 -4.40 8.20
N VAL A 28 -7.39 -5.57 8.84
CA VAL A 28 -7.44 -5.67 10.31
C VAL A 28 -6.09 -5.28 10.91
N HIS A 29 -4.98 -5.78 10.35
CA HIS A 29 -3.65 -5.38 10.80
C HIS A 29 -3.44 -3.87 10.67
N ALA A 30 -3.82 -3.29 9.54
CA ALA A 30 -3.67 -1.87 9.32
C ALA A 30 -4.47 -1.00 10.31
N VAL A 31 -5.68 -1.43 10.69
CA VAL A 31 -6.48 -0.76 11.72
C VAL A 31 -5.82 -0.87 13.10
N MET A 32 -5.32 -2.06 13.46
CA MET A 32 -4.61 -2.26 14.72
C MET A 32 -3.32 -1.43 14.77
N ALA A 33 -2.52 -1.43 13.70
CA ALA A 33 -1.30 -0.64 13.57
C ALA A 33 -1.60 0.86 13.66
N THR A 34 -2.62 1.34 12.94
CA THR A 34 -3.02 2.75 13.00
C THR A 34 -3.46 3.17 14.40
N THR A 35 -4.25 2.34 15.07
CA THR A 35 -4.72 2.61 16.44
C THR A 35 -3.54 2.65 17.41
N ALA A 36 -2.64 1.67 17.32
CA ALA A 36 -1.42 1.64 18.12
C ALA A 36 -0.54 2.87 17.85
N GLY A 37 -0.38 3.25 16.59
CA GLY A 37 0.35 4.44 16.17
C GLY A 37 -0.23 5.72 16.74
N ALA A 38 -1.55 5.88 16.71
CA ALA A 38 -2.23 7.05 17.27
C ALA A 38 -2.05 7.15 18.79
N ILE A 39 -2.12 6.02 19.51
CA ILE A 39 -1.87 5.96 20.96
C ILE A 39 -0.42 6.36 21.26
N VAL A 40 0.56 5.76 20.57
CA VAL A 40 1.98 6.07 20.80
C VAL A 40 2.30 7.53 20.48
N VAL A 41 1.79 8.06 19.37
CA VAL A 41 2.00 9.47 18.97
C VAL A 41 1.38 10.45 19.97
N SER A 42 0.20 10.14 20.50
CA SER A 42 -0.47 10.99 21.49
C SER A 42 0.22 10.95 22.84
N SER A 43 0.68 9.77 23.29
CA SER A 43 1.39 9.61 24.55
C SER A 43 2.80 10.21 24.54
N CYS A 44 3.53 10.11 23.42
CA CYS A 44 4.92 10.59 23.30
C CYS A 44 5.04 12.03 22.74
N ARG A 45 3.96 12.82 22.83
CA ARG A 45 3.92 14.16 22.22
C ARG A 45 4.73 15.20 23.00
N GLY A 46 5.00 14.95 24.29
CA GLY A 46 5.77 15.85 25.16
C GLY A 46 7.25 15.88 24.81
N ASN A 47 7.89 14.71 24.76
CA ASN A 47 9.28 14.54 24.36
C ASN A 47 9.41 13.46 23.28
N VAL A 48 9.44 13.88 22.01
CA VAL A 48 9.44 12.96 20.86
C VAL A 48 10.69 12.08 20.75
N ILE A 49 11.76 12.39 21.49
CA ILE A 49 13.02 11.64 21.49
C ILE A 49 13.05 10.63 22.64
N ASN A 50 12.73 11.08 23.86
CA ASN A 50 12.95 10.29 25.07
C ASN A 50 11.66 9.64 25.62
N ASP A 51 10.47 10.08 25.19
CA ASP A 51 9.24 9.52 25.73
C ASP A 51 9.05 8.06 25.33
N ARG A 52 8.78 7.28 26.39
CA ARG A 52 8.49 5.87 26.52
C ARG A 52 7.09 5.43 26.11
N HIS A 53 6.86 4.54 25.15
CA HIS A 53 5.59 3.80 25.11
C HIS A 53 5.74 2.31 24.82
N TRP A 54 5.38 1.47 25.80
CA TRP A 54 5.47 0.01 25.72
C TRP A 54 4.77 -0.57 24.49
N LEU A 55 3.65 0.06 24.07
CA LEU A 55 2.88 -0.36 22.90
C LEU A 55 3.70 -0.34 21.60
N ALA A 56 4.67 0.56 21.46
CA ALA A 56 5.53 0.61 20.28
C ALA A 56 6.31 -0.70 20.14
N THR A 57 7.12 -1.06 21.14
CA THR A 57 7.92 -2.29 21.12
C THR A 57 7.06 -3.55 21.14
N TYR A 58 6.01 -3.58 21.96
CA TYR A 58 5.14 -4.74 22.10
C TYR A 58 4.39 -5.04 20.79
N PHE A 59 3.86 -4.00 20.12
CA PHE A 59 3.18 -4.17 18.84
C PHE A 59 4.14 -4.68 17.76
N VAL A 60 5.37 -4.15 17.67
CA VAL A 60 6.39 -4.61 16.72
C VAL A 60 6.67 -6.10 16.90
N ILE A 61 6.96 -6.54 18.12
CA ILE A 61 7.41 -7.92 18.41
C ILE A 61 6.26 -8.93 18.24
N TRP A 62 5.13 -8.67 18.89
CA TRP A 62 4.06 -9.67 18.99
C TRP A 62 3.09 -9.66 17.82
N TYR A 63 2.91 -8.51 17.16
CA TYR A 63 1.97 -8.37 16.05
C TYR A 63 2.66 -8.06 14.72
N GLY A 64 3.68 -7.21 14.71
CA GLY A 64 4.41 -6.80 13.52
C GLY A 64 5.17 -7.95 12.86
N VAL A 65 6.05 -8.64 13.60
CA VAL A 65 6.89 -9.73 13.05
C VAL A 65 6.04 -10.89 12.49
N PRO A 66 5.04 -11.45 13.22
CA PRO A 66 4.25 -12.55 12.69
C PRO A 66 3.41 -12.15 11.48
N TYR A 67 2.83 -10.94 11.49
CA TYR A 67 2.05 -10.44 10.38
C TYR A 67 2.90 -10.21 9.12
N MET A 68 4.06 -9.56 9.25
CA MET A 68 4.95 -9.31 8.11
C MET A 68 5.44 -10.63 7.49
N THR A 69 5.68 -11.64 8.34
CA THR A 69 6.00 -13.01 7.89
C THR A 69 4.82 -13.63 7.13
N TYR A 70 3.61 -13.57 7.70
CA TYR A 70 2.38 -14.05 7.07
C TYR A 70 2.13 -13.37 5.72
N ASP A 71 2.29 -12.06 5.62
CA ASP A 71 2.00 -11.30 4.40
C ASP A 71 2.96 -11.67 3.26
N ILE A 72 4.25 -11.91 3.57
CA ILE A 72 5.23 -12.45 2.62
C ILE A 72 4.80 -13.85 2.13
N PHE A 73 4.38 -14.73 3.05
CA PHE A 73 3.87 -16.05 2.68
C PHE A 73 2.60 -15.96 1.81
N ALA A 74 1.65 -15.09 2.16
CA ALA A 74 0.41 -14.89 1.42
C ALA A 74 0.66 -14.34 0.01
N MET A 75 1.61 -13.42 -0.14
CA MET A 75 2.06 -12.92 -1.44
C MET A 75 2.71 -14.03 -2.28
N TYR A 76 3.59 -14.83 -1.68
CA TYR A 76 4.23 -15.97 -2.35
C TYR A 76 3.20 -17.00 -2.81
N LEU A 77 2.23 -17.34 -1.96
CA LEU A 77 1.20 -18.33 -2.25
C LEU A 77 0.22 -17.83 -3.33
N SER A 78 -0.21 -16.57 -3.26
CA SER A 78 -1.04 -15.91 -4.29
C SER A 78 -0.35 -15.92 -5.66
N HIS A 79 0.97 -15.75 -5.67
CA HIS A 79 1.77 -15.89 -6.89
C HIS A 79 1.80 -17.34 -7.40
N TYR A 80 2.15 -18.28 -6.54
CA TYR A 80 2.25 -19.70 -6.87
C TYR A 80 0.95 -20.23 -7.51
N TYR A 81 -0.21 -19.96 -6.89
CA TYR A 81 -1.49 -20.36 -7.45
C TYR A 81 -1.84 -19.63 -8.74
N ARG A 82 -1.59 -18.31 -8.84
CA ARG A 82 -1.85 -17.55 -10.07
C ARG A 82 -1.07 -18.10 -11.28
N PHE A 83 0.09 -18.70 -11.06
CA PHE A 83 0.90 -19.31 -12.11
C PHE A 83 0.49 -20.75 -12.43
N GLN A 84 0.03 -21.54 -11.45
CA GLN A 84 -0.55 -22.86 -11.74
C GLN A 84 -1.82 -22.77 -12.60
N VAL A 85 -2.67 -21.75 -12.39
CA VAL A 85 -3.95 -21.58 -13.11
C VAL A 85 -3.79 -21.17 -14.57
N LYS A 86 -2.65 -20.58 -14.95
CA LYS A 86 -2.42 -20.12 -16.33
C LYS A 86 -2.12 -21.24 -17.34
N GLY A 87 -2.13 -22.50 -16.92
CA GLY A 87 -2.22 -23.65 -17.84
C GLY A 87 -1.12 -23.72 -18.90
N HIS A 88 0.10 -23.27 -18.59
CA HIS A 88 1.24 -23.58 -19.44
C HIS A 88 1.78 -24.96 -19.04
N GLU A 89 1.32 -25.99 -19.76
CA GLU A 89 1.84 -27.38 -19.77
C GLU A 89 3.37 -27.46 -20.01
N GLU A 90 4.02 -26.34 -20.35
CA GLU A 90 5.44 -26.25 -20.66
C GLU A 90 6.35 -25.84 -19.48
N TYR A 91 5.85 -25.86 -18.25
CA TYR A 91 6.61 -25.39 -17.07
C TYR A 91 6.94 -26.48 -16.05
N LYS A 92 7.50 -27.60 -16.53
CA LYS A 92 8.07 -28.67 -15.70
C LYS A 92 9.44 -28.34 -15.08
N LYS A 93 10.03 -27.17 -15.34
CA LYS A 93 11.34 -26.80 -14.78
C LYS A 93 11.32 -25.40 -14.15
N HIS A 94 11.74 -25.35 -12.89
CA HIS A 94 12.20 -24.17 -12.16
C HIS A 94 12.93 -23.20 -13.11
N SER A 95 12.27 -22.14 -13.57
CA SER A 95 12.88 -21.21 -14.52
C SER A 95 12.71 -19.77 -14.08
N TRP A 96 13.87 -19.14 -13.90
CA TRP A 96 14.10 -17.78 -13.42
C TRP A 96 13.36 -16.70 -14.22
N ARG A 97 12.91 -16.99 -15.44
CA ARG A 97 12.20 -16.03 -16.31
C ARG A 97 10.79 -15.71 -15.85
N THR A 98 10.08 -16.68 -15.26
CA THR A 98 8.73 -16.47 -14.70
C THR A 98 8.78 -15.69 -13.39
N VAL A 99 9.77 -16.01 -12.54
CA VAL A 99 10.08 -15.23 -11.34
C VAL A 99 10.46 -13.80 -11.73
N ASN A 100 11.30 -13.59 -12.74
CA ASN A 100 11.75 -12.26 -13.17
C ASN A 100 10.63 -11.37 -13.75
N SER A 101 9.62 -11.94 -14.43
CA SER A 101 8.47 -11.18 -14.97
C SER A 101 7.48 -10.75 -13.88
N PHE A 102 7.27 -11.60 -12.87
CA PHE A 102 6.45 -11.28 -11.70
C PHE A 102 7.16 -10.32 -10.74
N VAL A 103 8.45 -10.56 -10.48
CA VAL A 103 9.35 -9.64 -9.80
C VAL A 103 9.25 -8.28 -10.51
N ARG A 104 9.48 -8.14 -11.81
CA ARG A 104 9.38 -6.81 -12.46
C ARG A 104 8.03 -6.08 -12.31
N ARG A 105 6.91 -6.75 -11.99
CA ARG A 105 5.59 -6.13 -11.88
C ARG A 105 5.08 -5.91 -10.45
N GLU A 106 5.42 -6.78 -9.49
CA GLU A 106 5.03 -6.67 -8.06
C GLU A 106 6.23 -6.68 -7.09
N PHE A 107 7.48 -6.73 -7.58
CA PHE A 107 8.69 -6.74 -6.75
C PHE A 107 8.81 -5.57 -5.82
N LEU A 108 8.40 -4.37 -6.23
CA LEU A 108 8.49 -3.22 -5.33
C LEU A 108 7.69 -3.44 -4.05
N LEU A 109 6.57 -4.16 -4.12
CA LEU A 109 5.74 -4.45 -2.95
C LEU A 109 6.34 -5.60 -2.14
N VAL A 110 6.80 -6.68 -2.79
CA VAL A 110 7.45 -7.81 -2.10
C VAL A 110 8.77 -7.38 -1.44
N LEU A 111 9.63 -6.68 -2.18
CA LEU A 111 10.89 -6.11 -1.69
C LEU A 111 10.63 -5.16 -0.53
N HIS A 112 9.58 -4.33 -0.61
CA HIS A 112 9.21 -3.46 0.50
C HIS A 112 8.89 -4.25 1.77
N HIS A 113 8.04 -5.29 1.71
CA HIS A 113 7.71 -6.08 2.90
C HIS A 113 8.91 -6.88 3.42
N ILE A 114 9.75 -7.41 2.53
CA ILE A 114 11.02 -8.04 2.92
C ILE A 114 11.92 -7.02 3.62
N ALA A 115 12.08 -5.81 3.07
CA ALA A 115 12.89 -4.75 3.67
C ALA A 115 12.30 -4.26 5.01
N LEU A 116 10.98 -4.17 5.13
CA LEU A 116 10.33 -3.89 6.41
C LEU A 116 10.70 -4.97 7.44
N LEU A 117 10.59 -6.25 7.07
CA LEU A 117 10.88 -7.38 7.96
C LEU A 117 12.37 -7.49 8.34
N THR A 118 13.29 -7.34 7.38
CA THR A 118 14.71 -7.64 7.57
C THR A 118 15.58 -6.42 7.88
N ILE A 119 15.09 -5.22 7.57
CA ILE A 119 15.83 -3.97 7.81
C ILE A 119 15.08 -3.11 8.83
N LEU A 120 13.83 -2.75 8.55
CA LEU A 120 13.11 -1.82 9.42
C LEU A 120 12.88 -2.42 10.81
N LEU A 121 12.36 -3.65 10.93
CA LEU A 121 12.10 -4.26 12.24
C LEU A 121 13.37 -4.36 13.10
N PRO A 122 14.51 -4.91 12.63
CA PRO A 122 15.74 -4.92 13.43
C PRO A 122 16.27 -3.53 13.79
N VAL A 123 16.16 -2.55 12.88
CA VAL A 123 16.54 -1.17 13.18
C VAL A 123 15.67 -0.61 14.31
N THR A 124 14.35 -0.85 14.27
CA THR A 124 13.42 -0.36 15.29
C THR A 124 13.56 -1.05 16.64
N LEU A 125 14.01 -2.31 16.68
CA LEU A 125 14.15 -3.09 17.92
C LEU A 125 15.54 -3.00 18.55
N PHE A 126 16.61 -2.99 17.75
CA PHE A 126 17.97 -3.16 18.27
C PHE A 126 18.86 -1.93 18.08
N LEU A 127 18.78 -1.25 16.92
CA LEU A 127 19.70 -0.12 16.61
C LEU A 127 19.25 1.21 17.21
N ARG A 128 17.97 1.28 17.60
CA ARG A 128 17.28 2.46 18.10
C ARG A 128 17.73 2.95 19.48
N LYS A 129 18.42 2.11 20.26
CA LYS A 129 18.77 2.38 21.67
C LYS A 129 17.58 2.93 22.46
N GLU A 130 16.39 2.35 22.26
CA GLU A 130 15.20 2.66 23.04
C GLU A 130 14.63 4.11 22.87
N GLN A 131 15.08 4.90 21.89
CA GLN A 131 14.64 6.30 21.68
C GLN A 131 13.74 6.50 20.45
N GLY A 132 12.83 7.48 20.49
CA GLY A 132 12.00 7.87 19.34
C GLY A 132 10.73 7.02 19.14
N ASP A 133 10.00 6.70 20.21
CA ASP A 133 8.68 6.04 20.13
C ASP A 133 7.66 6.82 19.33
N PHE A 134 7.68 8.15 19.44
CA PHE A 134 6.85 9.02 18.63
C PHE A 134 6.98 8.74 17.12
N PHE A 135 8.21 8.62 16.61
CA PHE A 135 8.46 8.41 15.18
C PHE A 135 8.04 7.02 14.70
N ILE A 136 8.17 5.99 15.55
CA ILE A 136 7.65 4.65 15.22
C ILE A 136 6.13 4.64 15.21
N GLY A 137 5.49 5.35 16.14
CA GLY A 137 4.05 5.59 16.10
C GLY A 137 3.62 6.27 14.79
N CYS A 138 4.37 7.26 14.31
CA CYS A 138 4.14 7.85 12.99
C CYS A 138 4.30 6.80 11.88
N LEU A 139 5.35 5.96 11.89
CA LEU A 139 5.50 4.91 10.88
C LEU A 139 4.30 3.94 10.87
N PHE A 140 3.68 3.64 12.01
CA PHE A 140 2.46 2.84 12.04
C PHE A 140 1.23 3.54 11.45
N LEU A 141 1.13 4.87 11.58
CA LEU A 141 0.05 5.64 10.94
C LEU A 141 0.09 5.55 9.41
N THR A 142 1.24 5.22 8.81
CA THR A 142 1.36 5.03 7.35
C THR A 142 0.48 3.87 6.84
N GLU A 143 0.13 2.92 7.70
CA GLU A 143 -0.73 1.78 7.37
C GLU A 143 -2.22 2.17 7.25
N LEU A 144 -2.64 3.36 7.69
CA LEU A 144 -4.04 3.81 7.57
C LEU A 144 -4.55 3.83 6.12
N SER A 145 -3.67 3.97 5.14
CA SER A 145 -4.04 3.93 3.71
C SER A 145 -4.34 2.51 3.19
N THR A 146 -3.79 1.47 3.83
CA THR A 146 -3.93 0.06 3.46
C THR A 146 -5.39 -0.45 3.41
N PRO A 147 -6.28 -0.16 4.39
CA PRO A 147 -7.68 -0.60 4.32
C PRO A 147 -8.41 -0.01 3.11
N PHE A 148 -8.16 1.25 2.74
CA PHE A 148 -8.78 1.86 1.57
C PHE A 148 -8.28 1.26 0.25
N VAL A 149 -6.98 0.93 0.19
CA VAL A 149 -6.38 0.25 -0.96
C VAL A 149 -6.94 -1.18 -1.10
N SER A 150 -7.08 -1.90 0.01
CA SER A 150 -7.66 -3.24 0.06
C SER A 150 -9.14 -3.25 -0.32
N LEU A 151 -9.92 -2.31 0.21
CA LEU A 151 -11.33 -2.10 -0.17
C LEU A 151 -11.45 -1.81 -1.67
N GLY A 152 -10.56 -0.97 -2.23
CA GLY A 152 -10.53 -0.70 -3.66
C GLY A 152 -10.29 -1.95 -4.51
N LYS A 153 -9.42 -2.86 -4.08
CA LYS A 153 -9.19 -4.15 -4.75
C LYS A 153 -10.41 -5.06 -4.64
N MET A 154 -11.06 -5.10 -3.49
CA MET A 154 -12.27 -5.90 -3.25
C MET A 154 -13.44 -5.43 -4.12
N LEU A 155 -13.69 -4.13 -4.23
CA LEU A 155 -14.74 -3.59 -5.11
C LEU A 155 -14.51 -3.94 -6.58
N ILE A 156 -13.24 -3.94 -7.03
CA ILE A 156 -12.87 -4.35 -8.39
C ILE A 156 -13.17 -5.84 -8.61
N GLN A 157 -12.90 -6.68 -7.61
CA GLN A 157 -13.16 -8.12 -7.68
C GLN A 157 -14.65 -8.47 -7.66
N LEU A 158 -15.45 -7.72 -6.92
CA LEU A 158 -16.92 -7.86 -6.87
C LEU A 158 -17.62 -7.27 -8.11
N SER A 159 -16.88 -6.79 -9.11
CA SER A 159 -17.40 -6.09 -10.30
C SER A 159 -18.24 -4.83 -9.99
N LEU A 160 -18.10 -4.26 -8.79
CA LEU A 160 -18.78 -3.03 -8.36
C LEU A 160 -17.97 -1.78 -8.74
N GLN A 161 -17.36 -1.79 -9.93
CA GLN A 161 -16.45 -0.74 -10.39
C GLN A 161 -17.19 0.53 -10.85
N ASP A 162 -18.44 0.38 -11.27
CA ASP A 162 -19.26 1.47 -11.81
C ASP A 162 -20.04 2.23 -10.73
N CYS A 163 -19.99 1.78 -9.48
CA CYS A 163 -20.67 2.46 -8.37
C CYS A 163 -19.95 3.73 -7.95
N TRP A 164 -20.71 4.74 -7.52
CA TRP A 164 -20.18 5.97 -6.91
C TRP A 164 -19.23 5.69 -5.73
N VAL A 165 -19.47 4.57 -5.02
CA VAL A 165 -18.62 4.05 -3.94
C VAL A 165 -17.18 3.78 -4.42
N HIS A 166 -16.97 3.28 -5.64
CA HIS A 166 -15.63 3.07 -6.19
C HIS A 166 -14.89 4.40 -6.42
N LYS A 167 -15.61 5.43 -6.90
CA LYS A 167 -15.07 6.78 -7.11
C LYS A 167 -14.74 7.46 -5.78
N ALA A 168 -15.63 7.38 -4.79
CA ALA A 168 -15.41 7.89 -3.44
C ALA A 168 -14.22 7.20 -2.76
N ASN A 169 -14.15 5.87 -2.83
CA ASN A 169 -13.01 5.13 -2.29
C ASN A 169 -11.69 5.50 -3.00
N GLY A 170 -11.71 5.70 -4.33
CA GLY A 170 -10.54 6.18 -5.07
C GLY A 170 -10.02 7.53 -4.56
N GLY A 171 -10.93 8.45 -4.23
CA GLY A 171 -10.58 9.72 -3.57
C GLY A 171 -10.00 9.51 -2.17
N MET A 172 -10.62 8.66 -1.36
CA MET A 172 -10.14 8.33 -0.01
C MET A 172 -8.75 7.68 -0.03
N VAL A 173 -8.47 6.79 -0.99
CA VAL A 173 -7.13 6.21 -1.17
C VAL A 173 -6.11 7.30 -1.46
N LEU A 174 -6.38 8.23 -2.39
CA LEU A 174 -5.45 9.31 -2.71
C LEU A 174 -5.20 10.23 -1.51
N LEU A 175 -6.26 10.61 -0.80
CA LEU A 175 -6.18 11.48 0.37
C LEU A 175 -5.39 10.84 1.50
N THR A 176 -5.75 9.61 1.87
CA THR A 176 -5.11 8.90 2.99
C THR A 176 -3.66 8.55 2.67
N PHE A 177 -3.36 8.15 1.43
CA PHE A 177 -1.99 7.90 1.00
C PHE A 177 -1.13 9.17 1.05
N PHE A 178 -1.66 10.30 0.59
CA PHE A 178 -0.94 11.58 0.66
C PHE A 178 -0.69 12.00 2.11
N LEU A 179 -1.73 12.05 2.95
CA LEU A 179 -1.62 12.54 4.33
C LEU A 179 -0.74 11.61 5.19
N CYS A 180 -1.00 10.30 5.14
CA CYS A 180 -0.38 9.35 6.06
C CYS A 180 0.99 8.88 5.59
N ARG A 181 1.30 8.93 4.29
CA ARG A 181 2.57 8.40 3.76
C ARG A 181 3.50 9.47 3.20
N ILE A 182 2.97 10.55 2.63
CA ILE A 182 3.81 11.63 2.07
C ILE A 182 3.96 12.77 3.06
N ALA A 183 2.86 13.38 3.50
CA ALA A 183 2.87 14.56 4.38
C ALA A 183 3.38 14.23 5.80
N LEU A 184 3.28 12.97 6.21
CA LEU A 184 3.74 12.54 7.53
C LEU A 184 5.25 12.68 7.73
N PHE A 185 6.07 12.48 6.70
CA PHE A 185 7.53 12.62 6.85
C PHE A 185 7.95 14.09 7.04
N PRO A 186 7.51 15.07 6.22
CA PRO A 186 7.72 16.49 6.53
C PRO A 186 7.21 16.86 7.93
N TYR A 187 6.09 16.31 8.37
CA TYR A 187 5.58 16.52 9.72
C TYR A 187 6.52 15.96 10.80
N MET A 188 7.10 14.77 10.62
CA MET A 188 8.11 14.22 11.53
C MET A 188 9.34 15.14 11.64
N TYR A 189 9.83 15.66 10.52
CA TYR A 189 10.95 16.61 10.49
C TYR A 189 10.59 17.92 11.19
N TRP A 190 9.35 18.40 11.02
CA TRP A 190 8.84 19.59 11.69
C TRP A 190 8.81 19.42 13.20
N VAL A 191 8.23 18.33 13.69
CA VAL A 191 8.14 18.05 15.13
C VAL A 191 9.53 17.87 15.75
N TYR A 192 10.45 17.21 15.04
CA TYR A 192 11.85 17.12 15.45
C TYR A 192 12.50 18.52 15.54
N GLY A 193 12.30 19.36 14.52
CA GLY A 193 12.81 20.72 14.50
C GLY A 193 12.27 21.56 15.66
N GLN A 194 10.97 21.47 15.96
CA GLN A 194 10.35 22.13 17.10
C GLN A 194 10.96 21.68 18.44
N HIS A 195 11.24 20.37 18.58
CA HIS A 195 11.86 19.84 19.81
C HIS A 195 13.25 20.42 20.08
N TYR A 196 14.05 20.66 19.04
CA TYR A 196 15.40 21.23 19.15
C TYR A 196 15.47 22.74 18.86
N GLY A 197 14.34 23.41 18.64
CA GLY A 197 14.29 24.84 18.27
C GLY A 197 14.92 25.17 16.92
N LEU A 198 15.01 24.19 16.01
CA LEU A 198 15.63 24.34 14.69
C LEU A 198 14.59 24.66 13.61
N PRO A 199 14.93 25.51 12.62
CA PRO A 199 14.09 25.69 11.45
C PRO A 199 14.12 24.43 10.58
N LEU A 200 13.00 24.17 9.88
CA LEU A 200 12.77 22.94 9.09
C LEU A 200 13.90 22.58 8.11
N TYR A 201 14.51 23.57 7.46
CA TYR A 201 15.57 23.36 6.48
C TYR A 201 16.89 22.90 7.12
N SER A 202 17.11 23.19 8.41
CA SER A 202 18.32 22.80 9.14
C SER A 202 18.24 21.39 9.73
N VAL A 203 17.02 20.83 9.87
CA VAL A 203 16.79 19.52 10.47
C VAL A 203 17.53 18.38 9.75
N PRO A 204 17.54 18.30 8.40
CA PRO A 204 18.29 17.26 7.70
C PRO A 204 19.80 17.32 7.95
N PHE A 205 20.36 18.50 8.19
CA PHE A 205 21.80 18.66 8.46
C PHE A 205 22.17 18.34 9.90
N HIS A 206 21.21 18.45 10.83
CA HIS A 206 21.39 18.07 12.23
C HIS A 206 21.27 16.55 12.44
N LEU A 207 20.42 15.88 11.65
CA LEU A 207 20.24 14.44 11.72
C LEU A 207 21.44 13.69 11.13
N PRO A 208 21.83 12.53 11.70
CA PRO A 208 22.80 11.64 11.08
C PRO A 208 22.41 11.31 9.64
N LEU A 209 23.40 11.24 8.75
CA LEU A 209 23.16 10.90 7.33
C LEU A 209 22.41 9.57 7.17
N SER A 210 22.69 8.60 8.04
CA SER A 210 22.00 7.30 8.07
C SER A 210 20.49 7.43 8.33
N THR A 211 20.07 8.34 9.21
CA THR A 211 18.64 8.58 9.50
C THR A 211 17.94 9.22 8.31
N ASN A 212 18.56 10.22 7.67
CA ASN A 212 18.01 10.83 6.46
C ASN A 212 17.94 9.83 5.30
N LEU A 213 18.97 9.01 5.12
CA LEU A 213 18.99 7.96 4.10
C LEU A 213 17.91 6.91 4.38
N GLY A 214 17.72 6.51 5.64
CA GLY A 214 16.64 5.62 6.07
C GLY A 214 15.26 6.18 5.73
N ASN A 215 14.99 7.44 6.11
CA ASN A 215 13.73 8.11 5.78
C ASN A 215 13.50 8.21 4.27
N LEU A 216 14.54 8.54 3.49
CA LEU A 216 14.47 8.59 2.04
C LEU A 216 14.18 7.21 1.43
N CYS A 217 14.83 6.16 1.93
CA CYS A 217 14.61 4.78 1.49
C CYS A 217 13.17 4.31 1.78
N ILE A 218 12.58 4.73 2.90
CA ILE A 218 11.17 4.40 3.21
C ILE A 218 10.23 5.25 2.35
N MET A 219 10.55 6.53 2.12
CA MET A 219 9.72 7.47 1.35
C MET A 219 9.69 7.17 -0.15
N ALA A 220 10.81 6.76 -0.75
CA ALA A 220 10.93 6.62 -2.20
C ALA A 220 9.91 5.63 -2.82
N PRO A 221 9.67 4.43 -2.26
CA PRO A 221 8.60 3.55 -2.71
C PRO A 221 7.21 4.19 -2.59
N GLN A 222 6.96 4.94 -1.51
CA GLN A 222 5.66 5.59 -1.28
C GLN A 222 5.39 6.66 -2.35
N MET A 223 6.38 7.51 -2.65
CA MET A 223 6.28 8.51 -3.72
C MET A 223 5.99 7.87 -5.08
N TYR A 224 6.71 6.78 -5.40
CA TYR A 224 6.49 6.05 -6.64
C TYR A 224 5.05 5.50 -6.75
N TRP A 225 4.54 4.87 -5.69
CA TRP A 225 3.17 4.34 -5.68
C TRP A 225 2.11 5.43 -5.74
N PHE A 226 2.33 6.56 -5.08
CA PHE A 226 1.42 7.70 -5.17
C PHE A 226 1.29 8.20 -6.60
N VAL A 227 2.41 8.37 -7.31
CA VAL A 227 2.39 8.77 -8.73
C VAL A 227 1.63 7.76 -9.59
N LEU A 228 1.77 6.46 -9.33
CA LEU A 228 1.00 5.41 -10.02
C LEU A 228 -0.50 5.48 -9.71
N LEU A 229 -0.88 5.75 -8.46
CA LEU A 229 -2.26 5.92 -8.04
C LEU A 229 -2.88 7.16 -8.70
N CYS A 230 -2.17 8.29 -8.71
CA CYS A 230 -2.59 9.51 -9.42
C CYS A 230 -2.77 9.25 -10.92
N ARG A 231 -1.83 8.55 -11.57
CA ARG A 231 -1.94 8.17 -12.99
C ARG A 231 -3.14 7.26 -13.25
N LYS A 232 -3.41 6.30 -12.36
CA LYS A 232 -4.60 5.44 -12.45
C LYS A 232 -5.88 6.27 -12.29
N GLY A 233 -5.95 7.14 -11.28
CA GLY A 233 -7.08 8.04 -11.06
C GLY A 233 -7.34 8.98 -12.24
N TYR A 234 -6.28 9.58 -12.80
CA TYR A 234 -6.37 10.45 -13.97
C TYR A 234 -6.89 9.72 -15.22
N ARG A 235 -6.45 8.48 -15.46
CA ARG A 235 -6.98 7.65 -16.56
C ARG A 235 -8.46 7.35 -16.39
N LEU A 236 -8.89 7.01 -15.17
CA LEU A 236 -10.30 6.76 -14.86
C LEU A 236 -11.14 8.03 -15.05
N TYR A 237 -10.64 9.17 -14.57
CA TYR A 237 -11.27 10.48 -14.76
C TYR A 237 -11.42 10.83 -16.25
N LYS A 238 -10.37 10.67 -17.05
CA LYS A 238 -10.42 10.92 -18.50
C LYS A 238 -11.43 10.01 -19.20
N ARG A 239 -11.50 8.72 -18.84
CA ARG A 239 -12.47 7.78 -19.42
C ARG A 239 -13.91 8.15 -19.07
N SER A 240 -14.17 8.55 -17.82
CA SER A 240 -15.49 9.03 -17.38
C SER A 240 -15.90 10.32 -18.09
N ARG A 241 -14.96 11.26 -18.32
CA ARG A 241 -15.25 12.50 -19.03
C ARG A 241 -15.51 12.29 -20.52
N ASN A 242 -14.75 11.41 -21.17
CA ASN A 242 -14.94 11.08 -22.58
C ASN A 242 -16.23 10.28 -22.85
N ALA A 243 -16.72 9.53 -21.86
CA ALA A 243 -18.02 8.83 -21.94
C ALA A 243 -19.23 9.77 -21.78
N GLY A 244 -19.01 11.00 -21.29
CA GLY A 244 -20.04 12.02 -21.10
C GLY A 244 -20.17 13.02 -22.25
N THR A 245 -19.38 12.91 -23.31
CA THR A 245 -19.55 13.74 -24.52
C THR A 245 -20.51 13.01 -25.47
N PRO A 246 -21.74 13.51 -25.69
CA PRO A 246 -22.58 12.97 -26.75
C PRO A 246 -21.84 13.18 -28.07
N SER A 247 -21.69 12.13 -28.86
CA SER A 247 -21.38 12.31 -30.28
C SER A 247 -22.45 13.25 -30.84
N PRO A 248 -22.13 14.28 -31.65
CA PRO A 248 -23.16 15.02 -32.34
C PRO A 248 -23.89 14.01 -33.23
N THR A 249 -25.11 13.67 -32.85
CA THR A 249 -26.09 13.07 -33.73
C THR A 249 -26.28 14.07 -34.86
N VAL A 250 -25.58 13.86 -35.97
CA VAL A 250 -25.97 14.42 -37.26
C VAL A 250 -27.25 13.69 -37.62
N ASP A 251 -28.34 14.29 -37.19
CA ASP A 251 -29.68 13.78 -37.42
C ASP A 251 -30.14 14.19 -38.83
N SER A 252 -30.58 13.17 -39.54
CA SER A 252 -31.62 13.18 -40.58
C SER A 252 -31.35 13.78 -41.97
N SER A 253 -31.31 12.85 -42.92
CA SER A 253 -31.92 12.96 -44.25
C SER A 253 -33.20 13.80 -44.24
N ALA A 254 -33.25 14.80 -45.11
CA ALA A 254 -34.49 15.34 -45.68
C ALA A 254 -34.20 15.83 -47.10
N LYS A 255 -34.28 14.92 -48.08
CA LYS A 255 -34.61 15.23 -49.48
C LYS A 255 -35.31 14.02 -50.08
N GLY A 256 -36.62 13.99 -49.85
CA GLY A 256 -37.59 13.33 -50.72
C GLY A 256 -38.45 14.42 -51.37
N ASP A 257 -38.65 14.26 -52.67
CA ASP A 257 -39.78 14.74 -53.49
C ASP A 257 -39.96 16.24 -53.76
N GLN A 258 -39.36 16.67 -54.89
CA GLN A 258 -40.10 17.31 -56.00
C GLN A 258 -39.31 17.15 -57.31
#